data_AF-A0A529GKU0-F1
#
_entry.id   AF-A0A529GKU0-F1
#
_cell.length_a   1.000
_cell.length_b   1.000
_cell.length_c   1.000
_cell.angle_alpha   90.00
_cell.angle_beta   90.00
_cell.angle_gamma   90.00
#
_symmetry.space_group_name_H-M   'P 1'
#
loop_
_entity.id
_entity.type
_entity.pdbx_description
1 polymer ?
#
loop_
_entity_poly.entity_id
_entity_poly.type
_entity_poly.pdbx_seq_one_letter_code
_entity_poly.pdbx_strand_id
1 'polypeptide(L)'
;ANEDGIRKLAMAAAMVANLFSGNISDAAKNTVVSRAQTLVGEAIGGIVQLRSEVGLTQKRVSDASDRMKTQVDLFEKHIIDLEGVDPAEAATRVADLTQHIETSFALTARLQQLSLLNYLT
;
A
#
# COMPACT_ATOMS: atom_id res chain seq x y z
N ALA A 1 27.22 -0.04 4.36
CA ALA A 1 28.65 -0.36 4.56
C ALA A 1 29.07 -0.39 6.05
N ASN A 2 28.22 0.06 6.99
CA ASN A 2 28.53 0.05 8.42
C ASN A 2 28.11 -1.23 9.16
N GLU A 3 27.60 -2.22 8.45
CA GLU A 3 27.20 -3.50 9.03
C GLU A 3 28.42 -4.35 9.35
N ASP A 4 28.44 -4.94 10.54
CA ASP A 4 29.60 -5.65 11.09
C ASP A 4 30.10 -6.76 10.15
N GLY A 5 29.18 -7.53 9.56
CA GLY A 5 29.53 -8.59 8.64
C GLY A 5 30.20 -8.09 7.35
N ILE A 6 29.70 -7.01 6.75
CA ILE A 6 30.30 -6.42 5.55
C ILE A 6 31.68 -5.83 5.87
N ARG A 7 31.83 -5.22 7.06
CA ARG A 7 33.11 -4.66 7.53
C ARG A 7 34.15 -5.76 7.72
N LYS A 8 33.77 -6.88 8.33
CA LYS A 8 34.65 -8.04 8.53
C LYS A 8 35.07 -8.68 7.21
N LEU A 9 34.17 -8.76 6.24
CA LEU A 9 34.49 -9.22 4.89
C LEU A 9 35.50 -8.30 4.21
N ALA A 10 35.30 -6.98 4.29
CA ALA A 10 36.22 -5.99 3.74
C ALA A 10 37.59 -6.03 4.44
N MET A 11 37.63 -6.21 5.76
CA MET A 11 38.88 -6.39 6.51
C MET A 11 39.63 -7.65 6.08
N ALA A 12 38.93 -8.78 5.93
CA ALA A 12 39.54 -10.02 5.47
C ALA A 12 40.16 -9.86 4.07
N ALA A 13 39.43 -9.23 3.14
CA ALA A 13 39.91 -8.95 1.79
C ALA A 13 41.14 -8.03 1.79
N ALA A 14 41.11 -6.95 2.59
CA ALA A 14 42.22 -6.01 2.70
C ALA A 14 43.46 -6.63 3.38
N MET A 15 43.25 -7.49 4.40
CA MET A 15 44.33 -8.23 5.05
C MET A 15 45.04 -9.15 4.06
N VAL A 16 44.29 -9.93 3.29
CA VAL A 16 44.89 -10.84 2.30
C VAL A 16 45.59 -10.03 1.21
N ALA A 17 44.96 -9.02 0.62
CA ALA A 17 45.55 -8.24 -0.47
C ALA A 17 46.87 -7.54 -0.08
N ASN A 18 46.95 -6.97 1.13
CA ASN A 18 48.10 -6.18 1.56
C ASN A 18 49.21 -7.00 2.23
N LEU A 19 48.88 -8.10 2.93
CA LEU A 19 49.87 -8.86 3.69
C LEU A 19 50.45 -10.02 2.90
N PHE A 20 49.73 -10.58 1.91
CA PHE A 20 50.31 -11.63 1.04
C PHE A 20 51.36 -11.11 0.05
N SER A 21 51.29 -9.83 -0.31
CA SER A 21 52.24 -9.19 -1.22
C SER A 21 53.50 -8.66 -0.52
N GLY A 22 53.53 -8.69 0.83
CA GLY A 22 54.67 -8.25 1.64
C GLY A 22 55.71 -9.34 1.88
N ASN A 23 56.93 -8.93 2.25
CA ASN A 23 58.02 -9.84 2.62
C ASN A 23 57.86 -10.36 4.06
N ILE A 24 56.80 -11.12 4.31
CA ILE A 24 56.50 -11.74 5.61
C ILE A 24 56.87 -13.23 5.63
N SER A 25 57.20 -13.75 6.80
CA SER A 25 57.50 -15.18 6.98
C SER A 25 56.29 -16.07 6.68
N ASP A 26 56.53 -17.32 6.31
CA ASP A 26 55.44 -18.25 6.00
C ASP A 26 54.56 -18.54 7.22
N ALA A 27 55.13 -18.52 8.42
CA ALA A 27 54.37 -18.57 9.67
C ALA A 27 53.38 -17.39 9.78
N ALA A 28 53.82 -16.17 9.45
CA ALA A 28 52.95 -15.00 9.46
C ALA A 28 51.86 -15.07 8.37
N LYS A 29 52.18 -15.59 7.17
CA LYS A 29 51.19 -15.83 6.12
C LYS A 29 50.10 -16.79 6.58
N ASN A 30 50.48 -17.89 7.23
CA ASN A 30 49.51 -18.87 7.76
C ASN A 30 48.58 -18.25 8.81
N THR A 31 49.10 -17.40 9.70
CA THR A 31 48.28 -16.66 10.67
C THR A 31 47.29 -15.70 9.98
N VAL A 32 47.74 -14.97 8.94
CA VAL A 32 46.88 -14.06 8.17
C VAL A 32 45.75 -14.81 7.47
N VAL A 33 46.05 -15.95 6.82
CA VAL A 33 45.03 -16.80 6.17
C VAL A 33 44.01 -17.27 7.19
N SER A 34 44.48 -17.82 8.32
CA SER A 34 43.59 -18.33 9.38
C SER A 34 42.67 -17.23 9.91
N ARG A 35 43.22 -16.03 10.19
CA ARG A 35 42.41 -14.90 10.67
C ARG A 35 41.42 -14.41 9.61
N ALA A 36 41.84 -14.34 8.34
CA ALA A 36 40.95 -13.96 7.24
C ALA A 36 39.80 -14.95 7.08
N GLN A 37 40.06 -16.26 7.19
CA GLN A 37 39.00 -17.29 7.16
C GLN A 37 38.00 -17.12 8.31
N THR A 38 38.47 -16.86 9.53
CA THR A 38 37.58 -16.58 10.67
C THR A 38 36.72 -15.34 10.42
N LEU A 39 37.32 -14.25 9.94
CA LEU A 39 36.59 -13.00 9.65
C LEU A 39 35.54 -13.20 8.55
N VAL A 40 35.84 -13.99 7.52
CA VAL A 40 34.87 -14.34 6.47
C VAL A 40 33.72 -15.17 7.04
N GLY A 41 34.00 -16.16 7.91
CA GLY A 41 32.96 -16.95 8.57
C GLY A 41 32.02 -16.09 9.42
N GLU A 42 32.58 -15.21 10.25
CA GLU A 42 31.79 -14.25 11.03
C GLU A 42 31.00 -13.29 10.13
N ALA A 43 31.60 -12.84 9.02
CA ALA A 43 30.96 -11.96 8.06
C ALA A 43 29.72 -12.59 7.44
N ILE A 44 29.82 -13.84 7.01
CA ILE A 44 28.70 -14.60 6.45
C ILE A 44 27.58 -14.71 7.48
N GLY A 45 27.90 -15.07 8.73
CA GLY A 45 26.91 -15.14 9.81
C GLY A 45 26.18 -13.81 10.03
N GLY A 46 26.92 -12.71 10.10
CA GLY A 46 26.34 -11.37 10.25
C GLY A 46 25.47 -10.95 9.07
N ILE A 47 25.88 -11.25 7.83
CA ILE A 47 25.10 -10.95 6.63
C ILE A 47 23.80 -11.78 6.57
N VAL A 48 23.85 -13.06 6.98
CA VAL A 48 22.66 -13.91 7.06
C VAL A 48 21.68 -13.35 8.09
N GLN A 49 22.16 -12.92 9.26
CA GLN A 49 21.31 -12.32 10.29
C GLN A 49 20.63 -11.05 9.78
N LEU A 50 21.39 -10.15 9.14
CA LEU A 50 20.85 -8.93 8.54
C LEU A 50 19.80 -9.25 7.48
N ARG A 51 20.06 -10.23 6.61
CA ARG A 51 19.11 -10.67 5.58
C ARG A 51 17.81 -11.16 6.20
N SER A 52 17.89 -11.94 7.28
CA SER A 52 16.70 -12.43 8.01
C SER A 52 15.88 -11.28 8.60
N GLU A 53 16.54 -10.30 9.21
CA GLU A 53 15.86 -9.13 9.78
C GLU A 53 15.17 -8.26 8.71
N VAL A 54 15.85 -8.03 7.58
CA VAL A 54 15.27 -7.35 6.42
C VAL A 54 14.09 -8.13 5.87
N GLY A 55 14.21 -9.45 5.72
CA GLY A 55 13.13 -10.31 5.25
C GLY A 55 11.90 -10.29 6.16
N LEU A 56 12.09 -10.31 7.47
CA LEU A 56 11.01 -10.15 8.45
C LEU A 56 10.34 -8.78 8.35
N THR A 57 11.13 -7.72 8.18
CA THR A 57 10.62 -6.35 8.01
C THR A 57 9.81 -6.22 6.72
N GLN A 58 10.31 -6.77 5.61
CA GLN A 58 9.60 -6.82 4.34
C GLN A 58 8.27 -7.56 4.48
N LYS A 59 8.26 -8.72 5.17
CA LYS A 59 7.03 -9.47 5.40
C LYS A 59 6.02 -8.67 6.24
N ARG A 60 6.46 -8.00 7.30
CA ARG A 60 5.60 -7.13 8.12
C ARG A 60 4.99 -5.98 7.30
N VAL A 61 5.76 -5.36 6.42
CA VAL A 61 5.28 -4.29 5.53
C VAL A 61 4.26 -4.83 4.52
N SER A 62 4.51 -6.00 3.93
CA SER A 62 3.57 -6.67 3.03
C SER A 62 2.25 -6.97 3.75
N ASP A 63 2.32 -7.59 4.93
CA ASP A 63 1.12 -7.95 5.70
C ASP A 63 0.32 -6.71 6.14
N ALA A 64 0.99 -5.61 6.47
CA ALA A 64 0.32 -4.34 6.78
C ALA A 64 -0.38 -3.76 5.55
N SER A 65 0.28 -3.80 4.38
CA SER A 65 -0.27 -3.32 3.12
C SER A 65 -1.52 -4.12 2.71
N ASP A 66 -1.47 -5.45 2.84
CA ASP A 66 -2.61 -6.33 2.52
C ASP A 66 -3.81 -6.07 3.44
N ARG A 67 -3.57 -5.86 4.73
CA ARG A 67 -4.61 -5.47 5.70
C ARG A 67 -5.23 -4.12 5.35
N MET A 68 -4.40 -3.12 5.05
CA MET A 68 -4.88 -1.79 4.66
C MET A 68 -5.72 -1.85 3.38
N LYS A 69 -5.29 -2.63 2.38
CA LYS A 69 -6.06 -2.84 1.16
C LYS A 69 -7.43 -3.46 1.45
N THR A 70 -7.46 -4.49 2.29
CA THR A 70 -8.73 -5.13 2.70
C THR A 70 -9.65 -4.13 3.40
N GLN A 71 -9.09 -3.25 4.24
CA GLN A 71 -9.85 -2.22 4.95
C GLN A 71 -10.39 -1.14 3.99
N VAL A 72 -9.60 -0.71 3.00
CA VAL A 72 -10.06 0.20 1.93
C VAL A 72 -11.21 -0.43 1.16
N ASP A 73 -11.04 -1.67 0.69
CA ASP A 73 -12.08 -2.38 -0.07
C ASP A 73 -13.38 -2.54 0.75
N LEU A 74 -13.28 -2.69 2.08
CA LEU A 74 -14.44 -2.73 2.98
C LEU A 74 -15.13 -1.37 3.09
N PHE A 75 -14.35 -0.29 3.29
CA PHE A 75 -14.92 1.05 3.39
C PHE A 75 -15.55 1.50 2.07
N GLU A 76 -14.96 1.18 0.92
CA GLU A 76 -15.56 1.46 -0.39
C GLU A 76 -16.93 0.78 -0.53
N LYS A 77 -17.05 -0.48 -0.10
CA LYS A 77 -18.35 -1.18 -0.08
C LYS A 77 -19.35 -0.50 0.84
N HIS A 78 -18.95 -0.13 2.06
CA HIS A 78 -19.85 0.59 2.97
C HIS A 78 -20.26 1.96 2.46
N ILE A 79 -19.39 2.68 1.77
CA ILE A 79 -19.76 3.94 1.11
C ILE A 79 -20.83 3.67 0.04
N ILE A 80 -20.63 2.65 -0.80
CA ILE A 80 -21.63 2.26 -1.81
C ILE A 80 -22.94 1.81 -1.16
N ASP A 81 -22.90 1.09 -0.04
CA ASP A 81 -24.11 0.66 0.67
C ASP A 81 -24.87 1.84 1.30
N LEU A 82 -24.16 2.90 1.73
CA LEU A 82 -24.75 4.07 2.41
C LEU A 82 -25.18 5.19 1.44
N GLU A 83 -24.39 5.43 0.40
CA GLU A 83 -24.60 6.53 -0.57
C GLU A 83 -25.14 6.03 -1.91
N GLY A 84 -25.01 4.72 -2.18
CA GLY A 84 -25.50 4.13 -3.42
C GLY A 84 -27.03 4.20 -3.48
N VAL A 85 -27.52 4.66 -4.62
CA VAL A 85 -28.94 4.61 -4.95
C VAL A 85 -29.12 3.64 -6.12
N ASP A 86 -30.15 2.80 -6.06
CA ASP A 86 -30.55 1.99 -7.20
C ASP A 86 -31.03 2.93 -8.33
N PRO A 87 -30.37 2.95 -9.51
CA PRO A 87 -30.76 3.83 -10.61
C PRO A 87 -32.18 3.57 -11.12
N ALA A 88 -32.67 2.34 -11.08
CA ALA A 88 -34.02 2.00 -11.52
C ALA A 88 -35.05 2.54 -10.53
N GLU A 89 -34.83 2.34 -9.22
CA GLU A 89 -35.72 2.87 -8.19
C GLU A 89 -35.71 4.41 -8.17
N ALA A 90 -34.54 5.03 -8.36
CA ALA A 90 -34.39 6.47 -8.51
C ALA A 90 -35.15 6.99 -9.74
N ALA A 91 -35.02 6.32 -10.89
CA ALA A 91 -35.73 6.70 -12.11
C ALA A 91 -37.25 6.60 -11.93
N THR A 92 -37.75 5.53 -11.30
CA THR A 92 -39.18 5.40 -10.98
C THR A 92 -39.65 6.53 -10.06
N ARG A 93 -38.92 6.82 -8.98
CA ARG A 93 -39.26 7.94 -8.09
C ARG A 93 -39.29 9.29 -8.81
N VAL A 94 -38.34 9.55 -9.70
CA VAL A 94 -38.30 10.79 -10.50
C VAL A 94 -39.47 10.85 -11.49
N ALA A 95 -39.81 9.74 -12.15
CA ALA A 95 -40.95 9.67 -13.05
C ALA A 95 -42.28 9.95 -12.32
N ASP A 96 -42.49 9.32 -11.16
CA ASP A 96 -43.67 9.53 -10.32
C ASP A 96 -43.78 10.99 -9.84
N LEU A 97 -42.67 11.58 -9.39
CA LEU A 97 -42.61 13.00 -9.00
C LEU A 97 -42.95 13.91 -10.18
N THR A 98 -42.46 13.60 -11.38
CA THR A 98 -42.74 14.37 -12.60
C THR A 98 -44.23 14.31 -12.96
N GLN A 99 -44.81 13.12 -12.93
CA GLN A 99 -46.25 12.90 -13.15
C GLN A 99 -47.12 13.71 -12.17
N HIS A 100 -46.73 13.75 -10.88
CA HIS A 100 -47.43 14.54 -9.87
C HIS A 100 -47.36 16.05 -10.14
N ILE A 101 -46.21 16.54 -10.60
CA ILE A 101 -46.01 17.93 -10.99
C ILE A 101 -46.90 18.28 -12.20
N GLU A 102 -46.87 17.46 -13.25
CA GLU A 102 -47.71 17.64 -14.44
C GLU A 102 -49.21 17.67 -14.09
N THR A 103 -49.64 16.75 -13.23
CA THR A 103 -51.02 16.70 -12.74
C THR A 103 -51.41 17.96 -11.96
N SER A 104 -50.50 18.47 -11.11
CA SER A 104 -50.71 19.70 -10.35
C SER A 104 -50.84 20.93 -11.26
N PHE A 105 -50.04 21.00 -12.33
CA PHE A 105 -50.17 22.05 -13.34
C PHE A 105 -51.48 21.96 -14.12
N ALA A 106 -51.88 20.75 -14.54
CA ALA A 106 -53.15 20.54 -15.22
C ALA A 106 -54.35 20.96 -14.36
N LEU A 107 -54.33 20.62 -13.06
CA LEU A 107 -55.36 21.04 -12.11
C LEU A 107 -55.39 22.56 -11.93
N THR A 108 -54.22 23.19 -11.79
CA THR A 108 -54.09 24.65 -11.67
C THR A 108 -54.65 25.36 -12.91
N ALA A 109 -54.33 24.89 -14.11
CA ALA A 109 -54.87 25.42 -15.35
C ALA A 109 -56.41 25.32 -15.40
N ARG A 110 -56.97 24.20 -14.97
CA ARG A 110 -58.42 23.99 -14.91
C ARG A 110 -59.09 24.93 -13.90
N LEU A 111 -58.49 25.16 -12.73
CA LEU A 111 -58.98 26.12 -11.73
C LEU A 111 -58.94 27.56 -12.26
N GLN A 112 -57.85 27.95 -12.94
CA GLN A 112 -57.76 29.27 -13.58
C GLN A 112 -58.85 29.45 -14.64
N GLN A 113 -59.13 28.42 -15.43
CA GLN A 113 -60.19 28.47 -16.44
C GLN A 113 -61.59 28.61 -15.81
N LEU A 114 -61.86 27.91 -14.71
CA LEU A 114 -63.12 28.09 -13.94
C LEU A 114 -63.23 29.49 -13.33
N SER A 115 -62.14 30.03 -12.78
CA SER A 115 -62.12 31.40 -12.25
C SER A 115 -62.39 32.45 -13.32
N LEU A 116 -61.88 32.26 -14.54
CA LEU A 116 -62.12 33.16 -15.67
C LEU A 116 -63.58 33.09 -16.14
N LEU A 117 -64.16 31.89 -16.25
CA LEU A 117 -65.56 31.73 -16.63
C LEU A 117 -66.50 32.43 -15.64
N ASN A 118 -66.25 32.30 -14.33
CA ASN A 118 -67.02 32.98 -13.30
C ASN A 118 -66.90 34.53 -13.32
N TYR A 119 -65.89 35.09 -13.98
CA TYR A 119 -65.72 36.55 -14.10
C TYR A 119 -66.41 37.12 -15.35
N LEU A 120 -66.66 36.28 -16.36
CA LEU A 120 -67.27 36.68 -17.64
C LEU A 120 -68.78 36.41 -17.70
N THR A 121 -69.35 35.80 -16.67
CA THR A 121 -70.78 35.54 -16.48
C THR A 121 -71.31 36.31 -15.28
#